data_AF-A0A2S2DRP4-F1
#
_entry.id   AF-A0A2S2DRP4-F1
#
_cell.length_a   1.000
_cell.length_b   1.000
_cell.length_c   1.000
_cell.angle_alpha   90.00
_cell.angle_beta   90.00
_cell.angle_gamma   90.00
#
_symmetry.space_group_name_H-M   'P 1'
#
loop_
_entity.id
_entity.type
_entity.pdbx_description
1 polymer ?
#
loop_
_entity_poly.entity_id
_entity_poly.type
_entity_poly.pdbx_seq_one_letter_code
_entity_poly.pdbx_strand_id
1 'polypeptide(L)'
;MSQRDQVTLDRIELLHPLLRDEALKIYQKCCSALTGRATVRFTYTTRSFKEQNLLYAQGRTKPGKVVTKAKAGFSFHNYGLAIDICLIIDGKEASWNDLKDFDYDGLADWMEIVAIFKEFGWEWGGDFKSILDKPHFQKTFGYKVEKLLTIYNAGQLDISGFVKIAA
;
A
#
# COMPACT_ATOMS: atom_id res chain seq x y z
N MET A 1 -7.85 11.12 23.09
CA MET A 1 -7.81 10.99 21.62
C MET A 1 -6.62 10.11 21.30
N SER A 2 -6.84 8.93 20.72
CA SER A 2 -5.74 8.04 20.30
C SER A 2 -4.82 8.81 19.36
N GLN A 3 -3.52 8.81 19.64
CA GLN A 3 -2.53 9.48 18.81
C GLN A 3 -2.49 8.76 17.46
N ARG A 4 -2.77 9.49 16.37
CA ARG A 4 -2.72 8.93 15.00
C ARG A 4 -1.29 8.46 14.70
N ASP A 5 -1.18 7.40 13.89
CA ASP A 5 0.09 6.79 13.53
C ASP A 5 0.90 7.75 12.62
N GLN A 6 1.88 8.45 13.20
CA GLN A 6 2.68 9.43 12.47
C GLN A 6 3.40 8.81 11.26
N VAL A 7 3.85 7.56 11.40
CA VAL A 7 4.51 6.83 10.32
C VAL A 7 3.60 6.69 9.09
N THR A 8 2.32 6.41 9.30
CA THR A 8 1.32 6.35 8.24
C THR A 8 1.09 7.72 7.61
N LEU A 9 0.95 8.77 8.42
CA LEU A 9 0.76 10.14 7.92
C LEU A 9 1.95 10.58 7.05
N ASP A 10 3.18 10.36 7.51
CA ASP A 10 4.39 10.70 6.75
C ASP A 10 4.48 9.92 5.44
N ARG A 11 4.02 8.66 5.42
CA ARG A 11 4.02 7.83 4.22
C ARG A 11 2.93 8.21 3.23
N ILE A 12 1.79 8.73 3.69
CA ILE A 12 0.75 9.25 2.80
C ILE A 12 1.32 10.40 1.96
N GLU A 13 2.15 11.26 2.54
CA GLU A 13 2.81 12.36 1.81
C GLU A 13 3.76 11.89 0.71
N LEU A 14 4.22 10.63 0.77
CA LEU A 14 5.07 10.03 -0.26
C LEU A 14 4.28 9.47 -1.45
N LEU A 15 2.95 9.40 -1.39
CA LEU A 15 2.12 8.94 -2.51
C LEU A 15 2.13 9.95 -3.66
N HIS A 16 1.68 9.46 -4.82
CA HIS A 16 1.33 10.33 -5.94
C HIS A 16 0.34 11.41 -5.47
N PRO A 17 0.51 12.70 -5.82
CA PRO A 17 -0.33 13.80 -5.32
C PRO A 17 -1.84 13.54 -5.44
N LEU A 18 -2.28 12.95 -6.56
CA LEU A 18 -3.67 12.54 -6.81
C LEU A 18 -4.29 11.61 -5.75
N LEU A 19 -3.48 10.89 -4.95
CA LEU A 19 -3.96 9.91 -3.99
C LEU A 19 -3.83 10.35 -2.53
N ARG A 20 -3.13 11.44 -2.20
CA ARG A 20 -2.82 11.81 -0.80
C ARG A 20 -4.07 12.10 0.02
N ASP A 21 -4.93 12.98 -0.49
CA ASP A 21 -6.18 13.35 0.17
C ASP A 21 -7.11 12.15 0.33
N GLU A 22 -7.17 11.28 -0.69
CA GLU A 22 -7.98 10.06 -0.67
C GLU A 22 -7.43 9.05 0.34
N ALA A 23 -6.12 8.80 0.33
CA ALA A 23 -5.45 7.90 1.27
C ALA A 23 -5.59 8.38 2.72
N LEU A 24 -5.58 9.69 2.97
CA LEU A 24 -5.85 10.25 4.28
C LEU A 24 -7.30 9.98 4.73
N LYS A 25 -8.28 10.10 3.83
CA LYS A 25 -9.69 9.77 4.13
C LYS A 25 -9.88 8.27 4.39
N ILE A 26 -9.24 7.42 3.59
CA ILE A 26 -9.23 5.96 3.80
C ILE A 26 -8.65 5.65 5.18
N TYR A 27 -7.47 6.19 5.50
CA TYR A 27 -6.84 5.99 6.80
C TYR A 27 -7.75 6.40 7.97
N GLN A 28 -8.39 7.57 7.87
CA GLN A 28 -9.33 8.06 8.88
C GLN A 28 -10.56 7.16 9.04
N LYS A 29 -11.11 6.64 7.93
CA LYS A 29 -12.20 5.66 7.98
C LYS A 29 -11.75 4.36 8.63
N CYS A 30 -10.57 3.83 8.29
CA CYS A 30 -10.03 2.63 8.94
C CYS A 30 -9.84 2.87 10.44
N CYS A 31 -9.28 3.99 10.86
CA CYS A 31 -9.14 4.33 12.29
C CYS A 31 -10.49 4.46 13.02
N SER A 32 -11.58 4.74 12.30
CA SER A 32 -12.91 4.85 12.88
C SER A 32 -13.63 3.50 12.94
N ALA A 33 -13.35 2.61 11.98
CA ALA A 33 -13.90 1.26 11.92
C ALA A 33 -13.25 0.33 12.95
N LEU A 34 -11.93 0.36 13.08
CA LEU A 34 -11.21 -0.50 14.02
C LEU A 34 -11.34 0.06 15.45
N THR A 35 -12.26 -0.50 16.24
CA THR A 35 -12.58 0.05 17.56
C THR A 35 -11.86 -0.62 18.73
N GLY A 36 -11.22 -1.77 18.47
CA GLY A 36 -10.57 -2.59 19.49
C GLY A 36 -9.07 -2.37 19.58
N ARG A 37 -8.33 -3.47 19.59
CA ARG A 37 -6.89 -3.47 19.88
C ARG A 37 -6.03 -3.17 18.67
N ALA A 38 -6.56 -3.34 17.47
CA ALA A 38 -5.82 -3.14 16.23
C ALA A 38 -5.98 -1.71 15.72
N THR A 39 -4.92 -1.20 15.11
CA THR A 39 -4.95 0.00 14.29
C THR A 39 -4.25 -0.29 12.97
N VAL A 40 -4.66 0.33 11.87
CA VAL A 40 -3.97 0.14 10.58
C VAL A 40 -2.69 0.98 10.54
N ARG A 41 -1.63 0.41 9.97
CA ARG A 41 -0.42 1.15 9.55
C ARG A 41 -0.17 0.94 8.07
N PHE A 42 0.10 2.03 7.36
CA PHE A 42 0.64 1.94 6.00
C PHE A 42 2.14 1.67 6.10
N THR A 43 2.54 0.45 5.76
CA THR A 43 3.93 -0.04 5.84
C THR A 43 4.80 0.45 4.70
N TYR A 44 4.21 0.59 3.50
CA TYR A 44 4.85 1.18 2.32
C TYR A 44 3.79 1.90 1.47
N THR A 45 4.24 2.94 0.78
CA THR A 45 3.42 3.75 -0.15
C THR A 45 4.17 4.03 -1.44
N THR A 46 5.46 4.37 -1.30
CA THR A 46 6.37 4.56 -2.43
C THR A 46 7.66 3.80 -2.21
N ARG A 47 8.25 3.32 -3.31
CA ARG A 47 9.54 2.65 -3.33
C ARG A 47 10.32 3.05 -4.56
N SER A 48 11.52 3.58 -4.37
CA SER A 48 12.42 3.89 -5.49
C SER A 48 12.78 2.63 -6.31
N PHE A 49 13.25 2.84 -7.54
CA PHE A 49 13.71 1.75 -8.40
C PHE A 49 14.89 1.00 -7.76
N LYS A 50 15.75 1.72 -7.03
CA LYS A 50 16.88 1.13 -6.30
C LYS A 50 16.39 0.20 -5.19
N GLU A 51 15.45 0.66 -4.37
CA GLU A 51 14.86 -0.16 -3.30
C GLU A 51 14.11 -1.37 -3.86
N GLN A 52 13.37 -1.22 -4.97
CA GLN A 52 12.69 -2.34 -5.62
C GLN A 52 13.69 -3.38 -6.14
N ASN A 53 14.82 -2.97 -6.72
CA ASN A 53 15.88 -3.89 -7.12
C ASN A 53 16.50 -4.63 -5.93
N LEU A 54 16.67 -3.94 -4.79
CA LEU A 54 17.16 -4.58 -3.57
C LEU A 54 16.19 -5.64 -3.04
N LEU A 55 14.88 -5.37 -3.05
CA LEU A 55 13.85 -6.36 -2.68
C LEU A 55 13.79 -7.51 -3.68
N TYR A 56 13.88 -7.23 -4.98
CA TYR A 56 13.88 -8.25 -6.01
C TYR A 56 15.09 -9.19 -5.89
N ALA A 57 16.25 -8.68 -5.47
CA ALA A 57 17.45 -9.48 -5.24
C ALA A 57 17.31 -10.47 -4.06
N GLN A 58 16.44 -10.19 -3.09
CA GLN A 58 16.25 -11.06 -1.91
C GLN A 58 15.68 -12.43 -2.30
N GLY A 59 16.33 -13.49 -1.83
CA GLY A 59 16.02 -14.89 -2.19
C GLY A 59 16.40 -15.27 -3.62
N ARG A 60 17.15 -14.41 -4.32
CA ARG A 60 17.68 -14.66 -5.67
C ARG A 60 19.19 -14.52 -5.72
N THR A 61 19.67 -13.28 -5.57
CA THR A 61 21.11 -12.94 -5.57
C THR A 61 21.59 -12.46 -4.20
N LYS A 62 20.69 -12.30 -3.23
CA LYS A 62 20.96 -12.05 -1.82
C LYS A 62 20.18 -13.05 -0.94
N PRO A 63 20.68 -13.41 0.26
CA PRO A 63 19.95 -14.27 1.18
C PRO A 63 18.59 -13.69 1.59
N GLY A 64 17.67 -14.55 2.02
CA GLY A 64 16.33 -14.19 2.51
C GLY A 64 15.21 -14.83 1.69
N LYS A 65 13.95 -14.64 2.13
CA LYS A 65 12.78 -15.11 1.38
C LYS A 65 12.50 -14.20 0.18
N VAL A 66 11.96 -14.75 -0.90
CA VAL A 66 11.46 -13.94 -2.02
C VAL A 66 10.22 -13.18 -1.55
N VAL A 67 10.31 -11.85 -1.49
CA VAL A 67 9.21 -10.96 -1.04
C VAL A 67 8.51 -10.23 -2.18
N THR A 68 9.04 -10.30 -3.40
CA THR A 68 8.42 -9.72 -4.58
C THR A 68 8.81 -10.47 -5.85
N LYS A 69 7.92 -10.45 -6.85
CA LYS A 69 8.24 -10.88 -8.22
C LYS A 69 8.42 -9.71 -9.20
N ALA A 70 8.13 -8.48 -8.76
CA ALA A 70 8.28 -7.28 -9.58
C ALA A 70 9.74 -6.80 -9.60
N LYS A 71 10.28 -6.59 -10.80
CA LYS A 71 11.54 -5.86 -10.99
C LYS A 71 11.31 -4.34 -10.80
N ALA A 72 12.39 -3.57 -10.68
CA ALA A 72 12.27 -2.11 -10.67
C ALA A 72 11.51 -1.60 -11.91
N GLY A 73 10.58 -0.68 -11.69
CA GLY A 73 9.70 -0.14 -12.72
C GLY A 73 8.45 -0.99 -12.99
N PHE A 74 8.34 -2.18 -12.40
CA PHE A 74 7.21 -3.11 -12.58
C PHE A 74 6.38 -3.29 -11.31
N SER A 75 6.50 -2.36 -10.35
CA SER A 75 5.61 -2.27 -9.18
C SER A 75 4.92 -0.92 -9.14
N PHE A 76 3.64 -0.89 -8.78
CA PHE A 76 2.90 0.38 -8.58
C PHE A 76 3.46 1.22 -7.43
N HIS A 77 4.15 0.61 -6.46
CA HIS A 77 4.94 1.31 -5.44
C HIS A 77 6.03 2.20 -6.06
N ASN A 78 6.52 1.89 -7.27
CA ASN A 78 7.51 2.71 -7.95
C ASN A 78 6.98 4.04 -8.47
N TYR A 79 5.65 4.22 -8.44
CA TYR A 79 4.96 5.38 -8.97
C TYR A 79 4.06 6.05 -7.93
N GLY A 80 4.14 5.63 -6.66
CA GLY A 80 3.30 6.15 -5.56
C GLY A 80 1.81 5.84 -5.73
N LEU A 81 1.49 4.71 -6.38
CA LEU A 81 0.12 4.28 -6.71
C LEU A 81 -0.32 3.02 -5.94
N ALA A 82 0.39 2.66 -4.88
CA ALA A 82 0.13 1.48 -4.08
C ALA A 82 0.33 1.75 -2.59
N ILE A 83 -0.28 0.94 -1.75
CA ILE A 83 -0.16 0.97 -0.30
C ILE A 83 -0.07 -0.46 0.20
N ASP A 84 0.95 -0.77 1.01
CA ASP A 84 1.02 -2.01 1.76
C ASP A 84 0.63 -1.74 3.21
N ILE A 85 -0.22 -2.57 3.82
CA ILE A 85 -0.64 -2.40 5.21
C ILE A 85 -0.10 -3.47 6.16
N CYS A 86 -0.13 -3.15 7.45
CA CYS A 86 -0.23 -4.13 8.53
C CYS A 86 -1.16 -3.61 9.62
N LEU A 87 -1.51 -4.49 10.56
CA LEU A 87 -2.18 -4.11 11.79
C LEU A 87 -1.13 -3.86 12.88
N ILE A 88 -1.34 -2.85 13.71
CA ILE A 88 -0.58 -2.59 14.93
C ILE A 88 -1.47 -2.87 16.13
N ILE A 89 -1.12 -3.90 16.89
CA ILE A 89 -1.87 -4.37 18.05
C ILE A 89 -1.34 -3.68 19.32
N ASP A 90 -2.25 -3.06 20.08
CA ASP A 90 -1.97 -2.28 21.29
C ASP A 90 -0.86 -1.22 21.12
N GLY A 91 -0.69 -0.70 19.89
CA GLY A 91 0.37 0.25 19.55
C GLY A 91 1.80 -0.32 19.53
N LYS A 92 1.98 -1.64 19.66
CA LYS A 92 3.29 -2.26 19.92
C LYS A 92 3.69 -3.32 18.90
N GLU A 93 2.77 -4.20 18.52
CA GLU A 93 3.08 -5.39 17.72
C GLU A 93 2.54 -5.25 16.30
N ALA A 94 3.39 -5.49 15.30
CA ALA A 94 2.95 -5.58 13.92
C ALA A 94 2.41 -6.98 13.61
N SER A 95 1.21 -7.03 13.03
CA SER A 95 0.50 -8.25 12.65
C SER A 95 0.07 -8.19 11.18
N TRP A 96 0.23 -9.32 10.49
CA TRP A 96 -0.28 -9.57 9.14
C TRP A 96 -1.39 -10.62 9.14
N ASN A 97 -2.04 -10.83 10.30
CA ASN A 97 -3.15 -11.77 10.40
C ASN A 97 -4.41 -11.16 9.77
N ASP A 98 -4.87 -11.75 8.67
CA ASP A 98 -6.02 -11.28 7.91
C ASP A 98 -7.35 -11.93 8.32
N LEU A 99 -7.33 -12.81 9.32
CA LEU A 99 -8.49 -13.59 9.78
C LEU A 99 -8.95 -13.23 11.19
N LYS A 100 -8.18 -12.42 11.91
CA LYS A 100 -8.43 -12.13 13.32
C LYS A 100 -9.31 -10.89 13.46
N ASP A 101 -10.31 -11.05 14.30
CA ASP A 101 -11.20 -10.03 14.84
C ASP A 101 -10.66 -9.59 16.21
N PHE A 102 -10.15 -8.37 16.30
CA PHE A 102 -9.50 -7.78 17.47
C PHE A 102 -10.42 -6.82 18.24
N ASP A 103 -11.62 -6.54 17.73
CA ASP A 103 -12.62 -5.70 18.40
C ASP A 103 -13.94 -6.42 18.71
N TYR A 104 -14.03 -7.68 18.32
CA TYR A 104 -15.09 -8.63 18.60
C TYR A 104 -16.44 -8.24 17.99
N ASP A 105 -16.43 -7.54 16.85
CA ASP A 105 -17.63 -7.15 16.12
C ASP A 105 -18.16 -8.24 15.17
N GLY A 106 -17.42 -9.35 15.02
CA GLY A 106 -17.76 -10.49 14.16
C GLY A 106 -17.13 -10.43 12.77
N LEU A 107 -16.31 -9.43 12.47
CA LEU A 107 -15.56 -9.28 11.23
C LEU A 107 -14.05 -9.26 11.53
N ALA A 108 -13.25 -9.82 10.62
CA ALA A 108 -11.80 -9.65 10.74
C ALA A 108 -11.43 -8.20 10.39
N ASP A 109 -10.64 -7.52 11.25
CA ASP A 109 -10.22 -6.12 11.07
C ASP A 109 -9.60 -5.86 9.70
N TRP A 110 -8.86 -6.86 9.20
CA TRP A 110 -8.26 -6.80 7.87
C TRP A 110 -9.30 -6.68 6.77
N MET A 111 -10.41 -7.41 6.89
CA MET A 111 -11.48 -7.42 5.89
C MET A 111 -12.31 -6.15 5.93
N GLU A 112 -12.45 -5.51 7.09
CA GLU A 112 -13.02 -4.17 7.18
C GLU A 112 -12.15 -3.15 6.44
N ILE A 113 -10.83 -3.16 6.63
CA ILE A 113 -9.90 -2.31 5.88
C ILE A 113 -10.03 -2.58 4.37
N VAL A 114 -10.09 -3.85 3.96
CA VAL A 114 -10.28 -4.23 2.55
C VAL A 114 -11.57 -3.64 2.00
N ALA A 115 -12.68 -3.74 2.74
CA ALA A 115 -13.97 -3.16 2.32
C ALA A 115 -13.85 -1.65 2.14
N ILE A 116 -13.24 -0.94 3.10
CA ILE A 116 -13.01 0.50 3.02
C ILE A 116 -12.18 0.87 1.79
N PHE A 117 -11.04 0.22 1.54
CA PHE A 117 -10.24 0.50 0.34
C PHE A 117 -11.06 0.29 -0.95
N LYS A 118 -11.85 -0.79 -1.01
CA LYS A 118 -12.72 -1.09 -2.16
C LYS A 118 -13.83 -0.05 -2.36
N GLU A 119 -14.37 0.55 -1.30
CA GLU A 119 -15.31 1.68 -1.42
C GLU A 119 -14.73 2.86 -2.21
N PHE A 120 -13.41 3.08 -2.12
CA PHE A 120 -12.69 4.11 -2.86
C PHE A 120 -12.16 3.63 -4.22
N GLY A 121 -12.53 2.42 -4.65
CA GLY A 121 -12.11 1.85 -5.93
C GLY A 121 -10.66 1.41 -5.98
N TRP A 122 -10.04 1.12 -4.82
CA TRP A 122 -8.72 0.47 -4.79
C TRP A 122 -8.85 -1.03 -5.03
N GLU A 123 -7.91 -1.58 -5.78
CA GLU A 123 -7.76 -3.02 -6.00
C GLU A 123 -6.98 -3.62 -4.82
N TRP A 124 -7.40 -4.79 -4.35
CA TRP A 124 -6.75 -5.51 -3.26
C TRP A 124 -5.93 -6.69 -3.79
N GLY A 125 -4.68 -6.82 -3.36
CA GLY A 125 -3.78 -7.91 -3.77
C GLY A 125 -4.20 -9.29 -3.28
N GLY A 126 -5.11 -9.38 -2.30
CA GLY A 126 -5.78 -10.63 -1.93
C GLY A 126 -6.73 -11.18 -3.00
N ASP A 127 -7.17 -10.36 -3.96
CA ASP A 127 -8.01 -10.80 -5.09
C ASP A 127 -7.17 -11.22 -6.32
N PHE A 128 -5.85 -11.07 -6.28
CA PHE A 128 -4.99 -11.37 -7.42
C PHE A 128 -4.94 -12.87 -7.73
N LYS A 129 -5.07 -13.22 -9.01
CA LYS A 129 -5.16 -14.63 -9.45
C LYS A 129 -3.83 -15.39 -9.46
N SER A 130 -2.68 -14.69 -9.48
CA SER A 130 -1.37 -15.32 -9.68
C SER A 130 -0.53 -15.38 -8.41
N ILE A 131 -0.44 -14.26 -7.68
CA ILE A 131 0.29 -14.15 -6.41
C ILE A 131 -0.61 -13.37 -5.49
N LEU A 132 -1.11 -14.06 -4.47
CA LEU A 132 -1.84 -13.41 -3.39
C LEU A 132 -0.87 -12.51 -2.64
N ASP A 133 -1.17 -11.22 -2.62
CA ASP A 133 -0.41 -10.20 -1.90
C ASP A 133 -1.38 -9.44 -1.00
N LYS A 134 -1.81 -10.11 0.08
CA LYS A 134 -2.86 -9.60 0.98
C LYS A 134 -2.54 -8.22 1.57
N PRO A 135 -1.29 -7.85 1.89
CA PRO A 135 -0.97 -6.50 2.37
C PRO A 135 -1.20 -5.39 1.35
N HIS A 136 -1.17 -5.71 0.06
CA HIS A 136 -1.06 -4.74 -1.03
C HIS A 136 -2.42 -4.22 -1.50
N PHE A 137 -2.49 -2.92 -1.72
CA PHE A 137 -3.58 -2.22 -2.38
C PHE A 137 -3.02 -1.34 -3.49
N GLN A 138 -3.75 -1.18 -4.60
CA GLN A 138 -3.33 -0.27 -5.68
C GLN A 138 -4.50 0.47 -6.32
N LYS A 139 -4.23 1.69 -6.80
CA LYS A 139 -5.14 2.46 -7.64
C LYS A 139 -4.41 2.90 -8.89
N THR A 140 -4.72 2.22 -9.99
CA THR A 140 -3.90 2.26 -11.21
C THR A 140 -4.32 3.35 -12.19
N PHE A 141 -5.50 3.95 -11.99
CA PHE A 141 -6.14 4.87 -12.95
C PHE A 141 -6.26 4.25 -14.36
N GLY A 142 -6.38 2.91 -14.45
CA GLY A 142 -6.43 2.18 -15.72
C GLY A 142 -5.07 1.99 -16.41
N TYR A 143 -3.97 2.47 -15.83
CA TYR A 143 -2.64 2.31 -16.39
C TYR A 143 -2.05 0.92 -16.07
N LYS A 144 -1.48 0.29 -17.10
CA LYS A 144 -0.56 -0.84 -16.93
C LYS A 144 0.81 -0.33 -16.47
N VAL A 145 1.49 -1.13 -15.64
CA VAL A 145 2.78 -0.73 -15.05
C VAL A 145 3.87 -0.48 -16.11
N GLU A 146 3.83 -1.19 -17.24
CA GLU A 146 4.74 -0.99 -18.39
C GLU A 146 4.57 0.39 -19.02
N LYS A 147 3.32 0.89 -19.05
CA LYS A 147 3.04 2.23 -19.56
C LYS A 147 3.60 3.29 -18.62
N LEU A 148 3.47 3.09 -17.31
CA LEU A 148 4.06 3.99 -16.30
C LEU A 148 5.59 4.04 -16.43
N LEU A 149 6.24 2.88 -16.67
CA LEU A 149 7.68 2.82 -16.90
C LEU A 149 8.10 3.59 -18.16
N THR A 150 7.30 3.50 -19.24
CA THR A 150 7.54 4.27 -20.47
C THR A 150 7.44 5.78 -20.21
N ILE A 151 6.42 6.22 -19.47
CA ILE A 151 6.23 7.64 -19.10
C ILE A 151 7.41 8.14 -18.26
N TYR A 152 7.82 7.35 -17.26
CA TYR A 152 8.97 7.65 -16.40
C TYR A 152 10.27 7.80 -17.20
N ASN A 153 10.58 6.84 -18.07
CA ASN A 153 11.78 6.86 -18.90
C ASN A 153 11.79 8.01 -19.93
N ALA A 154 10.60 8.48 -20.34
CA ALA A 154 10.46 9.66 -21.18
C ALA A 154 10.61 10.99 -20.41
N GLY A 155 10.86 10.96 -19.09
CA GLY A 155 10.98 12.15 -18.26
C GLY A 155 9.67 12.92 -18.09
N GLN A 156 8.53 12.29 -18.36
CA GLN A 156 7.22 12.93 -18.27
C GLN A 156 6.72 12.91 -16.82
N LEU A 157 7.40 13.67 -15.98
CA LEU A 157 7.14 13.77 -14.54
C LEU A 157 6.47 15.10 -14.17
N ASP A 158 5.58 15.07 -13.20
CA ASP A 158 5.02 16.27 -12.57
C ASP A 158 6.06 16.99 -11.70
N ILE A 159 5.66 18.12 -11.11
CA ILE A 159 6.55 18.94 -10.27
C ILE A 159 6.98 18.21 -8.97
N SER A 160 6.25 17.17 -8.57
CA SER A 160 6.57 16.32 -7.41
C SER A 160 7.43 15.11 -7.79
N GLY A 161 7.82 14.99 -9.07
CA GLY A 161 8.65 13.88 -9.57
C GLY A 161 7.89 12.59 -9.87
N PHE A 162 6.56 12.61 -9.90
CA PHE A 162 5.74 11.45 -10.25
C PHE A 162 5.36 11.43 -11.72
N VAL A 163 5.09 10.26 -12.28
CA VAL A 163 4.65 10.11 -13.67
C VAL A 163 3.35 10.88 -13.93
N LYS A 164 3.31 11.68 -15.00
CA LYS A 164 2.08 12.39 -15.39
C LYS A 164 1.02 11.39 -15.87
N ILE A 165 -0.03 11.24 -15.09
CA ILE A 165 -1.20 10.39 -15.39
C ILE A 165 -2.48 11.23 -15.37
N ALA A 166 -3.48 10.80 -16.13
CA ALA A 166 -4.82 11.39 -16.09
C ALA A 166 -5.67 10.64 -15.05
N ALA A 167 -6.39 11.38 -14.20
CA ALA A 167 -7.37 10.85 -13.25
C ALA A 167 -8.79 10.93 -13.82
#